data_AF-A0A150GIP2-F1
#
_entry.id   AF-A0A150GIP2-F1
#
_cell.length_a   1.000
_cell.length_b   1.000
_cell.length_c   1.000
_cell.angle_alpha   90.00
_cell.angle_beta   90.00
_cell.angle_gamma   90.00
#
_symmetry.space_group_name_H-M   'P 1'
#
loop_
_entity.id
_entity.type
_entity.pdbx_description
1 polymer ?
#
loop_
_entity_poly.entity_id
_entity_poly.type
_entity_poly.pdbx_seq_one_letter_code
_entity_poly.pdbx_strand_id
1 'polypeptide(L)'
;MRRLDDEGRIDFDSPDPDPDLHIDYVWTKGPGRMFGVLVCAGPGGTRTVLKAFSGQMTNKWHVPGWAGPVAGVTNATPLYQAYRSLTALSSASFGAAMPE
;
A
#
# COMPACT_ATOMS: atom_id res chain seq x y z
N MET A 1 -9.65 -10.61 0.71
CA MET A 1 -10.08 -9.77 -0.42
C MET A 1 -11.55 -9.48 -0.37
N ARG A 2 -12.47 -10.46 -0.36
CA ARG A 2 -13.92 -10.22 -0.24
C ARG A 2 -14.34 -9.14 0.77
N ARG A 3 -13.79 -9.13 1.98
CA ARG A 3 -14.07 -8.10 3.00
C ARG A 3 -13.72 -6.66 2.56
N LEU A 4 -12.68 -6.48 1.75
CA LEU A 4 -12.37 -5.16 1.16
C LEU A 4 -13.46 -4.74 0.18
N ASP A 5 -13.91 -5.68 -0.66
CA ASP A 5 -14.94 -5.43 -1.66
C ASP A 5 -16.30 -5.12 -1.01
N ASP A 6 -16.66 -5.87 0.04
CA ASP A 6 -17.90 -5.70 0.79
C ASP A 6 -17.95 -4.36 1.55
N GLU A 7 -16.82 -3.94 2.14
CA GLU A 7 -16.74 -2.77 3.02
C GLU A 7 -16.35 -1.49 2.26
N GLY A 8 -15.73 -1.61 1.08
CA GLY A 8 -15.28 -0.47 0.26
C GLY A 8 -14.15 0.37 0.87
N ARG A 9 -13.49 -0.10 1.94
CA ARG A 9 -12.47 0.64 2.71
C ARG A 9 -11.48 -0.28 3.41
N ILE A 10 -10.31 0.23 3.77
CA ILE A 10 -9.24 -0.60 4.38
C ILE A 10 -9.23 -0.62 5.90
N ASP A 11 -9.83 0.38 6.53
CA ASP A 11 -9.99 0.52 7.98
C ASP A 11 -11.29 -0.13 8.49
N PHE A 12 -11.76 -1.19 7.81
CA PHE A 12 -12.98 -1.94 8.15
C PHE A 12 -13.00 -2.58 9.55
N ASP A 13 -11.88 -2.56 10.29
CA ASP A 13 -11.81 -3.01 11.68
C ASP A 13 -11.98 -1.83 12.67
N SER A 14 -12.00 -0.58 12.19
CA SER A 14 -12.22 0.63 12.99
C SER A 14 -13.72 0.93 13.16
N PRO A 15 -14.19 1.19 14.40
CA PRO A 15 -15.57 1.62 14.63
C PRO A 15 -15.85 3.04 14.12
N ASP A 16 -14.82 3.86 13.93
CA ASP A 16 -14.91 5.23 13.41
C ASP A 16 -14.29 5.27 12.00
N PRO A 17 -15.11 5.47 10.94
CA PRO A 17 -14.64 5.44 9.57
C PRO A 17 -13.88 6.68 9.12
N ASP A 18 -12.69 6.44 8.56
CA ASP A 18 -11.93 7.47 7.85
C ASP A 18 -12.36 7.50 6.37
N PRO A 19 -13.01 8.58 5.89
CA PRO A 19 -13.47 8.68 4.50
C PRO A 19 -12.31 8.63 3.49
N ASP A 20 -11.08 8.95 3.89
CA ASP A 20 -9.91 8.88 3.02
C ASP A 20 -9.45 7.43 2.77
N LEU A 21 -9.90 6.46 3.56
CA LEU A 21 -9.45 5.07 3.49
C LEU A 21 -10.34 4.15 2.63
N HIS A 22 -11.19 4.74 1.78
CA HIS A 22 -11.95 4.03 0.74
C HIS A 22 -11.02 3.40 -0.31
N ILE A 23 -11.50 2.37 -1.03
CA ILE A 23 -10.70 1.62 -2.02
C ILE A 23 -11.09 1.87 -3.48
N ASP A 24 -12.04 2.74 -3.78
CA ASP A 24 -12.57 2.93 -5.14
C ASP A 24 -11.46 3.20 -6.17
N TYR A 25 -10.43 3.96 -5.78
CA TYR A 25 -9.32 4.29 -6.66
C TYR A 25 -8.38 3.13 -6.97
N VAL A 26 -8.39 2.04 -6.17
CA VAL A 26 -7.60 0.82 -6.46
C VAL A 26 -8.01 0.21 -7.79
N TRP A 27 -9.27 0.38 -8.16
CA TRP A 27 -9.86 -0.14 -9.40
C TRP A 27 -9.77 0.82 -10.59
N THR A 28 -9.19 2.00 -10.40
CA THR A 28 -8.99 2.99 -11.47
C THR A 28 -7.65 2.78 -12.19
N LYS A 29 -7.46 3.42 -13.36
CA LYS A 29 -6.19 3.42 -14.13
C LYS A 29 -5.03 4.18 -13.44
N GLY A 30 -4.97 4.18 -12.12
CA GLY A 30 -3.86 4.75 -11.35
C GLY A 30 -2.60 3.89 -11.41
N PRO A 31 -1.49 4.35 -10.78
CA PRO A 31 -0.31 3.51 -10.58
C PRO A 31 -0.74 2.32 -9.72
N GLY A 32 -0.83 1.13 -10.32
CA GLY A 32 -1.49 -0.04 -9.73
C GLY A 32 -1.21 -0.19 -8.24
N ARG A 33 -2.28 -0.30 -7.46
CA ARG A 33 -2.20 -0.53 -6.01
C ARG A 33 -2.33 -2.03 -5.74
N MET A 34 -1.51 -2.53 -4.83
CA MET A 34 -1.50 -3.95 -4.47
C MET A 34 -1.82 -4.09 -2.99
N PHE A 35 -2.71 -5.02 -2.68
CA PHE A 35 -2.97 -5.51 -1.33
C PHE A 35 -2.34 -6.89 -1.17
N GLY A 36 -1.66 -7.10 -0.04
CA GLY A 36 -1.08 -8.37 0.36
C GLY A 36 -1.77 -8.90 1.62
N VAL A 37 -2.09 -10.19 1.63
CA VAL A 37 -2.59 -10.89 2.82
C VAL A 37 -1.76 -12.14 3.04
N LEU A 38 -1.25 -12.30 4.26
CA LEU A 38 -0.53 -13.49 4.70
C LEU A 38 -1.28 -14.11 5.88
N VAL A 39 -1.65 -15.38 5.77
CA VAL A 39 -2.23 -16.14 6.87
C VAL A 39 -1.12 -16.95 7.53
N CYS A 40 -0.84 -16.64 8.78
CA CYS A 40 0.20 -17.28 9.58
C CYS A 40 -0.44 -18.33 10.50
N ALA A 41 0.25 -19.45 10.67
CA ALA A 41 -0.04 -20.39 11.74
C ALA A 41 0.77 -20.02 12.99
N GLY A 42 0.10 -19.95 14.13
CA GLY A 42 0.70 -19.74 15.43
C GLY A 42 0.70 -21.02 16.29
N PRO A 43 1.28 -20.95 17.50
CA PRO A 43 1.25 -22.05 18.45
C PRO A 43 -0.19 -22.51 18.75
N GLY A 44 -0.36 -23.81 18.99
CA GLY A 44 -1.67 -24.39 19.32
C GLY A 44 -2.71 -24.33 18.20
N GLY A 45 -2.29 -24.14 16.94
CA GLY A 45 -3.20 -24.09 15.79
C GLY A 45 -3.91 -22.75 15.62
N THR A 46 -3.50 -21.71 16.35
CA THR A 46 -3.99 -20.35 16.16
C THR A 46 -3.66 -19.85 14.76
N ARG A 47 -4.51 -18.98 14.20
CA ARG A 47 -4.28 -18.35 12.90
C ARG A 47 -4.29 -16.83 13.06
N THR A 48 -3.30 -16.18 12.49
CA THR A 48 -3.21 -14.72 12.44
C THR A 48 -3.17 -14.27 11.00
N VAL A 49 -3.86 -13.18 10.69
CA VAL A 49 -3.85 -12.59 9.34
C VAL A 49 -3.04 -11.30 9.39
N LEU A 50 -1.98 -11.24 8.59
CA LEU A 50 -1.21 -10.03 8.35
C LEU A 50 -1.67 -9.43 7.02
N LYS A 51 -1.90 -8.11 7.03
CA LYS A 51 -2.40 -7.35 5.88
C LYS A 51 -1.40 -6.24 5.56
N ALA A 52 -1.14 -5.98 4.29
CA ALA A 52 -0.26 -4.90 3.83
C ALA A 52 -0.78 -4.29 2.51
N PHE A 53 -0.37 -3.06 2.20
CA PHE A 53 -0.66 -2.40 0.92
C PHE A 53 0.59 -1.72 0.35
N SER A 54 0.63 -1.54 -0.98
CA SER A 54 1.78 -0.94 -1.66
C SER A 54 1.75 0.59 -1.64
N GLY A 55 2.83 1.18 -1.13
CA GLY A 55 3.00 2.63 -1.06
C GLY A 55 2.12 3.27 0.01
N GLN A 56 1.26 4.21 -0.40
CA GLN A 56 0.39 4.96 0.49
C GLN A 56 -1.07 4.88 0.03
N MET A 57 -1.98 4.95 1.00
CA MET A 57 -3.42 5.00 0.82
C MET A 57 -3.90 6.42 1.09
N THR A 58 -4.30 7.18 0.08
CA THR A 58 -4.79 8.58 0.24
C THR A 58 -3.87 9.41 1.16
N ASN A 59 -2.56 9.41 0.86
CA ASN A 59 -1.51 10.07 1.64
C ASN A 59 -1.19 9.48 3.03
N LYS A 60 -1.82 8.36 3.42
CA LYS A 60 -1.56 7.65 4.67
C LYS A 60 -0.65 6.45 4.42
N TRP A 61 0.45 6.40 5.17
CA TRP A 61 1.41 5.29 5.15
C TRP A 61 1.12 4.25 6.23
N HIS A 62 0.36 4.63 7.25
CA HIS A 62 0.03 3.80 8.40
C HIS A 62 -1.48 3.75 8.58
N VAL A 63 -2.02 2.54 8.67
CA VAL A 63 -3.43 2.29 8.98
C VAL A 63 -3.49 1.22 10.07
N PRO A 64 -4.21 1.45 11.18
CA PRO A 64 -4.35 0.46 12.25
C PRO A 64 -4.77 -0.92 11.73
N GLY A 65 -4.12 -1.97 12.23
CA GLY A 65 -4.37 -3.35 11.79
C GLY A 65 -3.71 -3.74 10.46
N TRP A 66 -2.95 -2.84 9.83
CA TRP A 66 -2.12 -3.13 8.65
C TRP A 66 -0.64 -3.02 8.99
N ALA A 67 0.19 -3.80 8.31
CA ALA A 67 1.63 -3.68 8.39
C ALA A 67 2.06 -2.31 7.85
N GLY A 68 2.90 -1.61 8.61
CA GLY A 68 3.50 -0.34 8.19
C GLY A 68 4.59 -0.52 7.12
N PRO A 69 5.15 0.59 6.63
CA PRO A 69 6.22 0.57 5.64
C PRO A 69 7.46 -0.16 6.16
N VAL A 70 8.13 -0.88 5.28
CA VAL A 70 9.39 -1.59 5.60
C VAL A 70 10.42 -0.58 6.10
N ALA A 71 11.03 -0.90 7.24
CA ALA A 71 11.99 -0.03 7.95
C ALA A 71 11.46 1.38 8.28
N GLY A 72 10.14 1.57 8.34
CA GLY A 72 9.53 2.88 8.62
C GLY A 72 9.74 3.92 7.53
N VAL A 73 10.15 3.51 6.33
CA VAL A 73 10.44 4.42 5.22
C VAL A 73 9.14 4.99 4.64
N THR A 74 8.99 6.31 4.70
CA THR A 74 7.86 7.07 4.14
C THR A 74 8.37 8.21 3.28
N ASN A 75 7.47 8.99 2.66
CA ASN A 75 7.87 10.18 1.89
C ASN A 75 8.65 11.23 2.70
N ALA A 76 8.52 11.24 4.03
CA ALA A 76 9.27 12.12 4.93
C ALA A 76 10.70 11.61 5.20
N THR A 77 11.01 10.35 4.89
CA THR A 77 12.33 9.77 5.11
C THR A 77 13.30 10.19 4.00
N PRO A 78 14.51 10.70 4.29
CA PRO A 78 15.49 11.08 3.26
C PRO A 78 15.81 9.96 2.26
N LEU A 79 15.83 8.71 2.74
CA LEU A 79 16.04 7.52 1.91
C LEU A 79 14.98 7.39 0.79
N TYR A 80 13.72 7.71 1.09
CA TYR A 80 12.65 7.66 0.09
C TYR A 80 12.90 8.68 -1.02
N GLN A 81 13.31 9.90 -0.68
CA GLN A 81 13.58 10.97 -1.65
C GLN A 81 14.76 10.61 -2.55
N ALA A 82 15.80 9.99 -2.00
CA ALA A 82 16.94 9.48 -2.77
C ALA A 82 16.50 8.42 -3.79
N TYR A 83 15.75 7.40 -3.36
CA TYR A 83 15.24 6.37 -4.27
C TYR A 83 14.25 6.91 -5.30
N ARG A 84 13.40 7.87 -4.93
CA ARG A 84 12.43 8.47 -5.85
C ARG A 84 13.14 9.27 -6.93
N SER A 85 14.20 10.00 -6.58
CA SER A 85 15.04 10.74 -7.54
C SER A 85 15.74 9.78 -8.51
N LEU A 86 16.33 8.69 -8.01
CA LEU A 86 16.93 7.65 -8.85
C LEU A 86 15.91 7.03 -9.81
N THR A 87 14.73 6.67 -9.30
CA THR A 87 13.66 6.10 -10.13
C THR A 87 13.23 7.07 -11.23
N ALA A 88 13.05 8.35 -10.90
CA ALA A 88 12.67 9.38 -11.88
C ALA A 88 13.75 9.58 -12.97
N LEU A 89 15.02 9.64 -12.59
CA LEU A 89 16.14 9.74 -13.52
C LEU A 89 16.20 8.52 -14.46
N SER A 90 16.04 7.32 -13.92
CA SER A 90 15.99 6.08 -14.72
C SER A 90 14.79 6.08 -15.67
N SER A 91 13.58 6.40 -15.20
CA SER A 91 12.37 6.43 -16.04
C SER A 91 12.48 7.45 -17.19
N ALA A 92 13.04 8.63 -16.95
CA ALA A 92 13.27 9.62 -18.00
C ALA A 92 14.25 9.12 -19.07
N SER A 93 15.29 8.40 -18.65
CA SER A 93 16.30 7.84 -19.55
C SER A 93 15.76 6.69 -20.41
N PHE A 94 14.87 5.86 -19.86
CA PHE A 94 14.20 4.79 -20.61
C PHE A 94 13.14 5.30 -21.58
N GLY A 95 12.40 6.35 -21.23
CA GLY A 95 11.39 6.96 -22.11
C GLY A 95 11.99 7.61 -23.37
N ALA A 96 13.25 8.07 -23.31
CA ALA A 96 13.96 8.65 -24.44
C ALA A 96 14.56 7.61 -25.41
N ALA A 97 14.61 6.33 -25.03
CA ALA A 97 15.31 5.27 -25.78
C ALA A 97 14.40 4.32 -26.56
N MET A 98 13.07 4.53 -26.54
CA MET A 98 12.10 3.71 -27.28
C MET A 98 11.73 4.43 -28.59
N PRO A 99 12.13 3.94 -29.77
CA PRO A 99 11.64 4.46 -31.05
C PRO A 99 10.17 4.06 -31.28
N GLU A 100 9.43 4.89 -32.03
CA GLU A 100 8.03 4.66 -32.45
C GLU A 100 7.83 3.34 -33.22
#